data_AF-A0A1F8P2A0-F1
#
_entry.id   AF-A0A1F8P2A0-F1
#
_cell.length_a   1.000
_cell.length_b   1.000
_cell.length_c   1.000
_cell.angle_alpha   90.00
_cell.angle_beta   90.00
_cell.angle_gamma   90.00
#
_symmetry.space_group_name_H-M   'P 1'
#
loop_
_entity.id
_entity.type
_entity.pdbx_description
1 polymer ?
#
loop_
_entity_poly.entity_id
_entity_poly.type
_entity_poly.pdbx_seq_one_letter_code
_entity_poly.pdbx_strand_id
1 'polypeptide(L)'
;MLGLIFVPLNFRAKESELSYMLRHSQAKTLLAGRRYIDMIRSIMPGLPGISHSISIDEKVEDMLFYEDLISGSGDETHGTDIGDDDVTILMYTAGTTGLPKGVPLRHS
;
A
#
# COMPACT_ATOMS: atom_id res chain seq x y z
N MET A 1 15.45 -9.82 -1.11
CA MET A 1 14.17 -9.08 -1.30
C MET A 1 13.17 -9.63 -0.27
N LEU A 2 12.22 -8.82 0.21
CA LEU A 2 11.41 -9.13 1.41
C LEU A 2 10.17 -10.00 1.17
N GLY A 3 9.89 -10.40 -0.08
CA GLY A 3 8.69 -11.17 -0.44
C GLY A 3 7.38 -10.38 -0.28
N LEU A 4 7.46 -9.05 -0.32
CA LEU A 4 6.29 -8.16 -0.20
C LEU A 4 5.62 -7.97 -1.56
N ILE A 5 4.28 -7.92 -1.55
CA ILE A 5 3.49 -7.56 -2.73
C ILE A 5 3.26 -6.05 -2.73
N PHE A 6 3.74 -5.37 -3.77
CA PHE A 6 3.47 -3.95 -3.97
C PHE A 6 2.10 -3.75 -4.63
N VAL A 7 1.27 -2.88 -4.05
CA VAL A 7 -0.07 -2.59 -4.56
C VAL A 7 -0.12 -1.11 -5.00
N PRO A 8 0.25 -0.78 -6.24
CA PRO A 8 0.15 0.59 -6.73
C PRO A 8 -1.32 0.96 -6.89
N LEU A 9 -1.74 2.04 -6.24
CA LEU A 9 -3.10 2.53 -6.27
C LEU A 9 -3.17 3.86 -7.02
N ASN A 10 -4.18 3.99 -7.87
CA ASN A 10 -4.44 5.25 -8.56
C ASN A 10 -5.02 6.27 -7.58
N PHE A 11 -4.26 7.31 -7.28
CA PHE A 11 -4.66 8.38 -6.38
C PHE A 11 -5.86 9.22 -6.88
N ARG A 12 -6.24 9.11 -8.15
CA ARG A 12 -7.44 9.74 -8.72
C ARG A 12 -8.69 8.89 -8.55
N ALA A 13 -8.58 7.68 -8.01
CA ALA A 13 -9.73 6.83 -7.72
C ALA A 13 -10.63 7.49 -6.66
N LYS A 14 -11.92 7.18 -6.70
CA LYS A 14 -12.85 7.62 -5.66
C LYS A 14 -12.53 6.92 -4.34
N GLU A 15 -12.88 7.54 -3.21
CA GLU A 15 -12.65 6.94 -1.88
C GLU A 15 -13.23 5.52 -1.78
N SER A 16 -14.44 5.29 -2.29
CA SER A 16 -15.07 3.96 -2.30
C SER A 16 -14.29 2.91 -3.09
N GLU A 17 -13.68 3.30 -4.22
CA GLU A 17 -12.82 2.42 -5.02
C GLU A 17 -11.51 2.14 -4.29
N LEU A 18 -10.92 3.17 -3.65
CA LEU A 18 -9.71 3.04 -2.87
C LEU A 18 -9.91 2.12 -1.66
N SER A 19 -10.98 2.32 -0.89
CA SER A 19 -11.36 1.45 0.23
C SER A 19 -11.66 0.02 -0.22
N TYR A 20 -12.23 -0.16 -1.42
CA TYR A 20 -12.40 -1.49 -1.99
C TYR A 20 -11.04 -2.13 -2.31
N MET A 21 -10.17 -1.44 -3.03
CA MET A 21 -8.86 -1.97 -3.44
C MET A 21 -7.99 -2.33 -2.23
N LEU A 22 -7.99 -1.50 -1.18
CA LEU A 22 -7.24 -1.72 0.06
C LEU A 22 -7.75 -2.94 0.85
N ARG A 23 -9.08 -3.13 0.93
CA ARG A 23 -9.66 -4.33 1.56
C ARG A 23 -9.42 -5.58 0.75
N HIS A 24 -9.65 -5.50 -0.56
CA HIS A 24 -9.53 -6.64 -1.47
C HIS A 24 -8.08 -7.12 -1.58
N SER A 25 -7.08 -6.22 -1.55
CA SER A 25 -5.67 -6.60 -1.53
C SER A 25 -5.19 -7.10 -0.17
N GLN A 26 -6.01 -6.94 0.87
CA GLN A 26 -5.64 -7.23 2.27
C GLN A 26 -4.36 -6.50 2.71
N ALA A 27 -4.15 -5.28 2.20
CA ALA A 27 -2.97 -4.48 2.51
C ALA A 27 -2.78 -4.31 4.03
N LYS A 28 -1.54 -4.49 4.49
CA LYS A 28 -1.14 -4.32 5.90
C LYS A 28 -0.48 -2.98 6.18
N THR A 29 0.20 -2.44 5.18
CA THR A 29 0.94 -1.18 5.27
C THR A 29 0.54 -0.28 4.12
N LEU A 30 0.30 1.00 4.41
CA LEU A 30 -0.06 2.02 3.44
C LEU A 30 0.93 3.17 3.50
N LEU A 31 1.51 3.52 2.35
CA LEU A 31 2.36 4.69 2.20
C LEU A 31 1.57 5.78 1.48
N ALA A 32 1.58 7.00 2.01
CA ALA A 32 0.85 8.13 1.46
C ALA A 32 1.70 9.41 1.47
N GLY A 33 1.67 10.14 0.35
CA GLY A 33 2.18 11.51 0.31
C GLY A 33 1.22 12.50 0.96
N ARG A 34 1.73 13.69 1.29
CA ARG A 34 1.04 14.80 1.98
C ARG A 34 -0.37 15.05 1.44
N ARG A 35 -0.48 15.11 0.12
CA ARG A 35 -1.74 15.41 -0.59
C ARG A 35 -2.87 14.42 -0.26
N TYR A 36 -2.57 13.23 0.22
CA TYR A 36 -3.55 12.16 0.42
C TYR A 36 -3.85 11.88 1.90
N ILE A 37 -3.19 12.55 2.84
CA ILE A 37 -3.36 12.29 4.28
C ILE A 37 -4.82 12.37 4.71
N ASP A 38 -5.53 13.45 4.33
CA ASP A 38 -6.92 13.65 4.74
C ASP A 38 -7.87 12.59 4.18
N MET A 39 -7.64 12.19 2.92
CA MET A 39 -8.38 11.10 2.28
C MET A 39 -8.10 9.75 2.95
N ILE A 40 -6.84 9.49 3.33
CA ILE A 40 -6.49 8.26 4.04
C ILE A 40 -7.12 8.24 5.42
N ARG A 41 -7.12 9.36 6.14
CA ARG A 41 -7.80 9.50 7.44
C ARG A 41 -9.31 9.25 7.32
N SER A 42 -9.95 9.77 6.27
CA SER A 42 -11.40 9.59 6.08
C SER A 42 -11.80 8.12 5.89
N ILE A 43 -10.96 7.33 5.20
CA ILE A 43 -11.26 5.92 4.91
C ILE A 43 -10.70 4.93 5.94
N MET A 44 -9.72 5.32 6.76
CA MET A 44 -9.04 4.43 7.71
C MET A 44 -9.97 3.67 8.67
N PRO A 45 -11.05 4.27 9.22
CA PRO A 45 -11.99 3.54 10.09
C PRO A 45 -12.64 2.30 9.43
N GLY A 46 -12.73 2.29 8.10
CA GLY A 46 -13.26 1.17 7.32
C GLY A 46 -12.22 0.12 6.91
N LEU A 47 -10.95 0.27 7.34
CA LEU A 47 -9.80 -0.52 6.89
C LEU A 47 -9.05 -1.18 8.05
N PRO A 48 -9.70 -2.01 8.88
CA PRO A 48 -9.07 -2.63 10.06
C PRO A 48 -7.91 -3.58 9.72
N GLY A 49 -7.73 -3.94 8.45
CA GLY A 49 -6.61 -4.75 7.99
C GLY A 49 -5.28 -4.01 7.87
N ILE A 50 -5.31 -2.67 7.82
CA ILE A 50 -4.10 -1.83 7.75
C ILE A 50 -3.58 -1.62 9.17
N SER A 51 -2.37 -2.13 9.43
CA SER A 51 -1.68 -1.99 10.72
C SER A 51 -0.76 -0.77 10.76
N HIS A 52 -0.29 -0.30 9.59
CA HIS A 52 0.65 0.81 9.50
C HIS A 52 0.25 1.77 8.39
N SER A 53 0.08 3.05 8.74
CA SER A 53 0.03 4.16 7.79
C SER A 53 1.31 5.00 7.92
N ILE A 54 1.97 5.23 6.79
CA ILE A 54 3.26 5.90 6.70
C ILE A 54 3.11 7.14 5.81
N SER A 55 3.39 8.31 6.38
CA SER A 55 3.53 9.55 5.63
C SER A 55 4.93 9.63 5.01
N ILE A 56 4.99 9.91 3.71
CA ILE A 56 6.25 10.01 2.96
C ILE A 56 6.87 11.40 3.11
N ASP A 57 6.06 12.46 3.07
CA ASP A 57 6.57 13.83 2.84
C ASP A 57 6.82 14.62 4.14
N GLU A 58 6.03 14.36 5.20
CA GLU A 58 6.12 15.12 6.46
C GLU A 58 5.62 14.32 7.68
N LYS A 59 5.95 14.78 8.89
CA LYS A 59 5.43 14.20 10.14
C LYS A 59 3.94 14.52 10.31
N VAL A 60 3.17 13.50 10.70
CA VAL A 60 1.71 13.57 10.87
C VAL A 60 1.36 12.85 12.16
N GLU A 61 0.50 13.44 13.00
CA GLU A 61 0.19 12.97 14.36
C GLU A 61 -0.25 11.49 14.44
N ASP A 62 -0.94 10.97 13.41
CA ASP A 62 -1.50 9.61 13.39
C ASP A 62 -0.82 8.66 12.40
N MET A 63 0.36 9.02 11.89
CA MET A 63 1.10 8.21 10.94
C MET A 63 2.57 8.10 11.32
N LEU A 64 3.16 6.97 10.95
CA LEU A 64 4.61 6.84 10.96
C LEU A 64 5.21 7.78 9.92
N PHE A 65 6.43 8.25 10.14
CA PHE A 65 7.14 9.09 9.18
C PHE A 65 8.26 8.31 8.50
N TYR A 66 8.29 8.33 7.18
CA TYR A 66 9.22 7.57 6.35
C TYR A 66 10.70 7.83 6.72
N GLU A 67 11.12 9.09 6.86
CA GLU A 67 12.53 9.41 7.17
C GLU A 67 12.94 8.95 8.58
N ASP A 68 12.01 8.96 9.54
CA ASP A 68 12.29 8.43 10.89
C ASP A 68 12.50 6.90 10.83
N LEU A 69 11.73 6.19 9.99
CA LEU A 69 11.86 4.73 9.81
C LEU A 69 13.20 4.36 9.15
N ILE A 70 13.65 5.13 8.14
CA ILE A 70 14.90 4.84 7.43
C ILE A 70 16.11 5.22 8.28
N SER A 71 16.10 6.38 8.92
CA SER A 71 17.22 6.82 9.77
C SER A 71 17.41 5.93 11.00
N GLY A 72 16.34 5.28 11.48
CA GLY A 72 16.39 4.29 12.55
C GLY A 72 16.71 2.85 12.10
N SER A 73 16.78 2.59 10.79
CA SER A 73 17.08 1.26 10.26
C SER A 73 18.58 1.01 10.17
N GLY A 74 19.02 -0.18 10.58
CA GLY A 74 20.40 -0.63 10.37
C GLY A 74 20.61 -1.17 8.94
N ASP A 75 21.86 -1.44 8.58
CA ASP A 75 22.23 -1.98 7.26
C ASP A 75 21.87 -3.47 7.07
N GLU A 76 21.14 -4.08 8.01
CA GLU A 76 20.76 -5.49 7.94
C GLU A 76 19.67 -5.71 6.88
N THR A 77 20.08 -6.35 5.79
CA THR A 77 19.15 -6.79 4.76
C THR A 77 18.50 -8.10 5.16
N HIS A 78 17.18 -8.05 5.35
CA HIS A 78 16.39 -9.25 5.55
C HIS A 78 16.00 -9.80 4.16
N GLY A 79 16.44 -11.02 3.86
CA GLY A 79 16.09 -11.73 2.64
C GLY A 79 15.11 -12.85 2.94
N THR A 80 14.19 -13.10 2.02
CA THR A 80 13.44 -14.36 1.96
C THR A 80 13.68 -15.01 0.60
N ASP A 81 13.46 -16.32 0.53
CA ASP A 81 13.51 -17.05 -0.73
C ASP A 81 12.28 -16.70 -1.57
N ILE A 82 12.48 -16.36 -2.83
CA ILE A 82 11.43 -15.84 -3.74
C ILE A 82 11.62 -16.54 -5.07
N GLY A 83 10.58 -17.25 -5.51
CA GLY A 83 10.55 -17.90 -6.81
C GLY A 83 10.08 -16.95 -7.91
N ASP A 84 10.44 -17.26 -9.15
CA ASP A 84 10.01 -16.49 -10.33
C ASP A 84 8.48 -16.41 -10.47
N ASP A 85 7.78 -17.43 -9.96
CA ASP A 85 6.31 -17.52 -9.99
C ASP A 85 5.59 -16.78 -8.85
N ASP A 86 6.33 -16.28 -7.86
CA ASP A 86 5.75 -15.52 -6.74
C ASP A 86 5.23 -14.16 -7.21
N VAL A 87 4.16 -13.69 -6.57
CA VAL A 87 3.57 -12.39 -6.90
C VAL A 87 4.41 -11.28 -6.27
N THR A 88 4.79 -10.29 -7.09
CA THR A 88 5.55 -9.10 -6.66
C THR A 88 4.70 -7.83 -6.68
N ILE A 89 3.73 -7.75 -7.59
CA ILE A 89 2.84 -6.59 -7.73
C ILE A 89 1.40 -7.07 -7.87
N LEU A 90 0.47 -6.41 -7.19
CA LEU A 90 -0.96 -6.55 -7.43
C LEU A 90 -1.50 -5.24 -7.99
N MET A 91 -1.70 -5.19 -9.31
CA MET A 91 -2.16 -3.98 -9.99
C MET A 91 -3.68 -3.99 -10.15
N TYR A 92 -4.34 -2.87 -9.88
CA TYR A 92 -5.77 -2.74 -10.13
C TYR A 92 -6.06 -2.10 -11.48
N THR A 93 -6.96 -2.70 -12.24
CA THR A 93 -7.47 -2.16 -13.50
C THR A 93 -8.93 -1.73 -13.34
N ALA A 94 -9.26 -0.55 -13.85
CA ALA A 94 -10.63 -0.04 -13.85
C ALA A 94 -11.46 -0.76 -14.92
N GLY A 95 -12.57 -1.39 -14.52
CA GLY A 95 -13.57 -1.90 -15.45
C GLY A 95 -14.62 -0.83 -15.74
N THR A 96 -15.19 -0.82 -16.95
CA THR A 96 -16.24 0.15 -17.32
C THR A 96 -17.59 -0.12 -16.63
N THR A 97 -17.81 -1.32 -16.10
CA THR A 97 -19.10 -1.78 -15.57
C THR A 97 -19.03 -2.42 -14.19
N GLY A 98 -17.89 -2.38 -13.50
CA GLY A 98 -17.73 -3.07 -12.22
C GLY A 98 -16.56 -2.60 -11.38
N LEU A 99 -16.42 -3.20 -10.19
CA LEU A 99 -15.33 -2.91 -9.26
C LEU A 99 -13.96 -3.20 -9.89
N PRO A 100 -12.90 -2.47 -9.47
CA PRO A 100 -11.55 -2.72 -9.96
C PRO A 100 -11.12 -4.18 -9.82
N LYS A 101 -10.39 -4.71 -10.81
CA LYS A 101 -9.89 -6.08 -10.79
C LYS A 101 -8.40 -6.10 -10.47
N GLY A 102 -8.01 -6.90 -9.49
CA GLY A 102 -6.61 -7.13 -9.14
C GLY A 102 -5.95 -8.08 -10.14
N VAL A 103 -4.83 -7.65 -10.73
CA VAL A 103 -4.02 -8.38 -11.68
C VAL A 103 -2.67 -8.65 -11.01
N PRO A 104 -2.39 -9.91 -10.61
CA PRO A 104 -1.09 -10.27 -10.04
C PRO A 104 -0.04 -10.29 -11.14
N LEU A 105 1.11 -9.67 -10.87
CA LEU A 105 2.32 -9.72 -11.68
C LEU A 105 3.40 -10.45 -10.87
N ARG A 106 4.14 -11.31 -11.55
CA ARG A 106 5.18 -12.18 -10.96
C ARG A 106 6.57 -11.55 -11.10
N HIS A 107 7.58 -12.19 -10.54
CA HIS A 107 8.97 -11.70 -10.60
C HIS A 107 9.62 -11.83 -11.99
N SER A 108 9.13 -12.76 -12.82
CA SER A 108 9.59 -13.02 -14.20
C SER A 108 9.24 -11.94 -15.22
#